data_AF-A0A0Q9Q934-F1
#
_entry.id   AF-A0A0Q9Q934-F1
#
_cell.length_a   1.000
_cell.length_b   1.000
_cell.length_c   1.000
_cell.angle_alpha   90.00
_cell.angle_beta   90.00
_cell.angle_gamma   90.00
#
_symmetry.space_group_name_H-M   'P 1'
#
loop_
_entity.id
_entity.type
_entity.pdbx_description
1 polymer ?
#
loop_
_entity_poly.entity_id
_entity_poly.type
_entity_poly.pdbx_seq_one_letter_code
_entity_poly.pdbx_strand_id
1 'polypeptide(L)' 'MFSSRFMPCGACGESLDRTALRVHECAPERLADYEMFGLRHEVAQLEAEVRRYLATAAGRFETWLAARHVRRGA' A
#
# COMPACT_ATOMS: atom_id res chain seq x y z
N MET A 1 -8.98 19.61 30.90
CA MET A 1 -8.50 18.63 29.91
C MET A 1 -8.00 19.43 28.70
N PHE A 2 -6.69 19.43 28.43
CA PHE A 2 -6.13 20.18 27.29
C PHE A 2 -6.35 19.39 26.01
N SER A 3 -6.98 20.00 25.01
CA SER A 3 -7.12 19.38 23.68
C SER A 3 -5.91 19.73 22.84
N SER A 4 -5.27 18.74 22.21
CA SER A 4 -4.20 19.01 21.24
C SER A 4 -4.70 19.96 20.17
N ARG A 5 -3.88 20.98 19.86
CA ARG A 5 -4.12 21.94 18.78
C ARG A 5 -4.01 21.29 17.39
N PHE A 6 -3.30 20.17 17.29
CA PHE A 6 -3.13 19.42 16.05
C PHE A 6 -3.83 18.07 16.11
N MET A 7 -4.49 17.69 15.02
CA MET A 7 -5.13 16.39 14.83
C MET A 7 -4.81 15.85 13.44
N PRO A 8 -4.63 14.52 13.28
CA PRO A 8 -4.41 13.94 11.97
C PRO A 8 -5.70 14.00 11.15
N CYS A 9 -5.56 14.29 9.86
CA CYS A 9 -6.61 14.07 8.87
C CYS A 9 -6.92 12.57 8.81
N GLY A 10 -8.21 12.19 8.91
CA GLY A 10 -8.62 10.79 8.83
C GLY A 10 -8.45 10.17 7.43
N ALA A 11 -8.29 11.00 6.39
CA ALA A 11 -8.17 10.55 5.01
C ALA A 11 -6.71 10.42 4.54
N CYS A 12 -5.84 11.41 4.84
CA CYS A 12 -4.45 11.42 4.37
C CYS A 12 -3.40 11.43 5.49
N GLY A 13 -3.82 11.39 6.76
CA GLY A 13 -2.91 11.36 7.91
C GLY A 13 -2.16 12.68 8.18
N GLU A 14 -2.40 13.75 7.42
CA GLU A 14 -1.73 15.04 7.63
C GLU A 14 -2.04 15.61 9.01
N SER A 15 -1.00 16.04 9.74
CA SER A 15 -1.18 16.69 11.04
C SER A 15 -1.59 18.16 10.84
N LEU A 16 -2.85 18.46 11.11
CA LEU A 16 -3.45 19.76 10.83
C LEU A 16 -3.85 20.46 12.13
N ASP A 17 -3.80 21.79 12.12
CA ASP A 17 -4.45 22.57 13.17
C ASP A 17 -5.97 22.25 13.17
N ARG A 18 -6.57 22.12 14.36
CA ARG A 18 -8.01 21.84 14.51
C ARG A 18 -8.89 22.79 13.69
N THR A 19 -8.51 24.07 13.54
CA THR A 19 -9.30 25.04 12.78
C THR A 19 -9.15 24.86 11.26
N ALA A 20 -8.04 24.27 10.81
CA ALA A 20 -7.73 24.06 9.40
C ALA A 20 -8.38 22.79 8.83
N LEU A 21 -8.83 21.86 9.67
CA LEU A 21 -9.38 20.56 9.23
C LEU A 21 -10.58 20.71 8.27
N ARG A 22 -11.41 21.75 8.45
CA ARG A 22 -12.61 21.97 7.61
C ARG A 22 -12.31 22.47 6.20
N VAL A 23 -11.14 23.07 5.99
CA VAL A 23 -10.71 23.65 4.70
C VAL A 23 -9.57 22.85 4.08
N HIS A 24 -9.15 21.76 4.71
CA HIS A 24 -8.08 20.93 4.23
C HIS A 24 -8.53 20.10 3.02
N GLU A 25 -7.70 20.15 1.98
CA GLU A 25 -7.80 19.28 0.81
C GLU A 25 -6.59 18.34 0.83
N CYS A 26 -6.84 17.05 0.67
CA CYS A 26 -5.78 16.04 0.68
C CYS A 26 -4.98 16.11 -0.62
N ALA A 27 -3.66 16.29 -0.51
CA ALA A 27 -2.77 16.12 -1.64
C ALA A 27 -2.78 14.65 -2.09
N PRO A 28 -2.95 14.34 -3.39
CA PRO A 28 -2.99 12.97 -3.90
C PRO A 28 -1.75 12.14 -3.52
N GLU A 29 -0.57 12.76 -3.51
CA GLU A 29 0.69 12.10 -3.17
C GLU A 29 0.70 11.65 -1.70
N ARG A 30 0.19 12.50 -0.80
CA ARG A 30 0.10 12.18 0.63
C ARG A 30 -0.96 11.12 0.91
N LEU A 31 -2.06 11.13 0.18
CA LEU A 31 -3.08 10.08 0.27
C LEU A 31 -2.46 8.73 -0.08
N ALA A 32 -1.72 8.64 -1.19
CA ALA A 32 -1.03 7.42 -1.60
C ALA A 32 -0.06 6.92 -0.52
N ASP A 33 0.76 7.80 0.05
CA ASP A 33 1.67 7.44 1.14
C ASP A 33 0.94 6.92 2.38
N TYR A 34 -0.19 7.55 2.74
CA TYR A 34 -0.99 7.17 3.90
C TYR A 34 -1.68 5.80 3.69
N GLU A 35 -2.24 5.56 2.51
CA GLU A 35 -2.82 4.26 2.15
C GLU A 35 -1.75 3.15 2.14
N MET A 36 -0.59 3.41 1.53
CA MET A 36 0.54 2.48 1.52
C MET A 36 1.03 2.16 2.94
N PHE A 37 1.06 3.16 3.84
CA PHE A 37 1.39 2.93 5.24
C PHE A 37 0.38 2.00 5.92
N GLY A 38 -0.91 2.18 5.65
CA GLY A 38 -1.97 1.30 6.16
C GLY A 38 -1.84 -0.13 5.64
N LEU A 39 -1.51 -0.30 4.35
CA LEU A 39 -1.44 -1.58 3.66
C LEU A 39 -0.14 -2.36 3.89
N ARG A 40 0.89 -1.76 4.50
CA ARG A 40 2.23 -2.36 4.63
C ARG A 40 2.23 -3.79 5.19
N HIS A 41 1.33 -4.09 6.11
CA HIS A 41 1.22 -5.43 6.69
C HIS A 41 0.59 -6.42 5.72
N GLU A 42 -0.50 -6.03 5.07
CA GLU A 42 -1.19 -6.85 4.07
C GLU A 42 -0.29 -7.13 2.87
N VAL A 43 0.46 -6.13 2.39
CA VAL A 43 1.46 -6.29 1.34
C VAL A 43 2.54 -7.29 1.77
N ALA A 44 3.07 -7.18 2.98
CA ALA A 44 4.07 -8.12 3.48
C ALA A 44 3.53 -9.56 3.60
N GLN A 45 2.27 -9.72 4.02
CA GLN A 45 1.62 -11.03 4.06
C GLN A 45 1.44 -11.62 2.66
N LEU A 46 0.92 -10.81 1.72
CA LEU A 46 0.76 -11.21 0.33
C LEU A 46 2.10 -11.62 -0.28
N GLU A 47 3.17 -10.85 -0.09
CA GLU A 47 4.51 -11.22 -0.57
C GLU A 47 4.97 -12.56 -0.01
N ALA A 48 4.75 -12.81 1.29
CA ALA A 48 5.11 -14.07 1.91
C ALA A 48 4.30 -15.24 1.32
N GLU A 49 3.00 -15.05 1.08
CA GLU A 49 2.11 -16.03 0.46
C GLU A 49 2.52 -16.35 -0.98
N VAL A 50 2.79 -15.32 -1.78
CA VAL A 50 3.27 -15.48 -3.16
C VAL A 50 4.60 -16.24 -3.15
N ARG A 51 5.56 -15.88 -2.29
CA ARG A 51 6.84 -16.61 -2.19
C ARG A 51 6.63 -18.08 -1.83
N ARG A 52 5.74 -18.37 -0.87
CA ARG A 52 5.40 -19.76 -0.50
C ARG A 52 4.78 -20.51 -1.67
N TYR A 53 3.85 -19.89 -2.39
CA TYR A 53 3.21 -20.48 -3.55
C TYR A 53 4.21 -20.77 -4.68
N LEU A 54 5.07 -19.81 -5.01
CA LEU A 54 6.10 -19.96 -6.05
C LEU A 54 7.15 -21.02 -5.70
N ALA A 55 7.32 -21.36 -4.41
CA ALA A 55 8.15 -22.46 -3.96
C ALA A 55 7.51 -23.85 -4.14
N THR A 56 6.22 -23.94 -4.52
CA THR A 56 5.57 -25.22 -4.86
C THR A 56 5.91 -25.68 -6.27
N ALA A 57 5.62 -26.95 -6.60
CA ALA A 57 5.79 -27.45 -7.96
C ALA A 57 4.88 -26.71 -8.97
N ALA A 58 3.64 -26.41 -8.58
CA ALA A 58 2.69 -25.67 -9.40
C ALA A 58 3.17 -24.24 -9.67
N GLY A 59 3.55 -23.50 -8.63
CA GLY A 59 4.05 -22.13 -8.78
C GLY A 59 5.33 -22.04 -9.61
N ARG A 60 6.25 -23.01 -9.49
CA ARG A 60 7.43 -23.08 -10.37
C ARG A 60 7.06 -23.33 -11.83
N PHE A 61 6.08 -24.20 -12.09
CA PHE A 61 5.61 -24.47 -13.45
C PHE A 61 4.96 -23.22 -14.07
N GLU A 62 4.11 -22.52 -13.33
CA GLU A 62 3.51 -21.27 -13.79
C GLU A 62 4.56 -20.18 -14.07
N THR A 63 5.57 -20.06 -13.21
CA THR A 63 6.70 -19.15 -13.42
C THR A 63 7.44 -19.48 -14.72
N TRP A 64 7.73 -20.77 -14.95
CA TRP A 64 8.37 -21.23 -16.18
C TRP A 64 7.53 -20.91 -17.42
N LEU A 65 6.22 -21.15 -17.35
CA LEU A 65 5.27 -20.88 -18.43
C LEU A 65 5.21 -19.38 -18.75
N ALA A 66 5.05 -18.53 -17.74
CA ALA A 66 5.01 -17.07 -17.88
C ALA A 66 6.30 -16.54 -18.53
N ALA A 67 7.47 -17.00 -18.07
CA ALA A 67 8.76 -16.62 -18.64
C ALA A 67 8.90 -16.99 -20.13
N ARG A 68 8.14 -17.98 -20.62
CA ARG A 68 8.13 -18.39 -22.02
C ARG A 68 7.15 -17.57 -22.86
N HIS A 69 6.04 -17.13 -22.28
CA HIS A 69 5.12 -16.20 -22.94
C HIS A 69 5.74 -14.82 -23.14
N VAL A 70 6.42 -14.27 -22.12
CA VAL A 70 7.13 -12.98 -22.23
C VAL A 70 8.17 -13.02 -23.36
N ARG A 71 8.93 -14.11 -23.46
CA ARG A 71 9.94 -14.31 -24.52
C ARG A 71 9.38 -14.49 -25.94
N ARG A 72 8.09 -14.78 -26.07
CA ARG A 72 7.42 -14.93 -27.38
C ARG A 72 6.72 -13.65 -27.84
N GLY A 73 6.45 -12.72 -26.93
CA GLY A 73 5.82 -11.43 -27.23
C GLY A 73 6.80 -10.25 -27.32
N ALA A 74 8.09 -10.48 -27.06
CA ALA A 74 9.21 -9.55 -27.25
C ALA A 74 9.97 -9.93 -28.52
#